data_AF-A0A8H7TLW4-F1
#
_entry.id   AF-A0A8H7TLW4-F1
#
_cell.length_a   1.000
_cell.length_b   1.000
_cell.length_c   1.000
_cell.angle_alpha   90.00
_cell.angle_beta   90.00
_cell.angle_gamma   90.00
#
_symmetry.space_group_name_H-M   'P 1'
#
loop_
_entity.id
_entity.type
_entity.pdbx_description
1 polymer ?
#
loop_
_entity_poly.entity_id
_entity_poly.type
_entity_poly.pdbx_seq_one_letter_code
_entity_poly.pdbx_strand_id
1 'polypeptide(L)'
;MIFGKKPRRTVQGLQAWYYRMNQKIPVWDSDGWLIFDGEDELEPRQVSIKCRERDQGRRRVPELMGLAQRYPERLMGYHWVDPEIKQQARDWAAKRELQYRERRERRKKKEARRARL
;
A
#
# COMPACT_ATOMS: atom_id res chain seq x y z
N MET A 1 -36.89 -16.57 -1.35
CA MET A 1 -35.45 -16.71 -1.62
C MET A 1 -34.70 -15.71 -0.75
N ILE A 2 -33.91 -16.16 0.24
CA ILE A 2 -33.41 -15.32 1.35
C ILE A 2 -32.02 -14.71 1.09
N PHE A 3 -31.41 -14.89 -0.08
CA PHE A 3 -30.08 -14.34 -0.34
C PHE A 3 -30.05 -13.45 -1.59
N GLY A 4 -30.04 -12.14 -1.36
CA GLY A 4 -29.74 -11.14 -2.40
C GLY A 4 -28.29 -11.28 -2.89
N LYS A 5 -28.05 -10.96 -4.16
CA LYS A 5 -26.80 -11.18 -4.92
C LYS A 5 -25.51 -10.54 -4.35
N LYS A 6 -25.56 -9.84 -3.22
CA LYS A 6 -24.38 -9.27 -2.54
C LYS A 6 -24.54 -9.41 -1.02
N PRO A 7 -23.61 -10.05 -0.31
CA PRO A 7 -23.64 -10.07 1.15
C PRO A 7 -23.56 -8.63 1.68
N ARG A 8 -24.59 -8.19 2.40
CA ARG A 8 -24.55 -6.92 3.16
C ARG A 8 -23.59 -7.13 4.32
N ARG A 9 -22.35 -6.65 4.20
CA ARG A 9 -21.41 -6.63 5.32
C ARG A 9 -21.97 -5.70 6.40
N THR A 10 -22.06 -6.20 7.64
CA THR A 10 -22.39 -5.37 8.80
C THR A 10 -21.29 -4.33 9.03
N VAL A 11 -21.59 -3.26 9.77
CA VAL A 11 -20.60 -2.23 10.16
C VAL A 11 -19.36 -2.89 10.79
N GLN A 12 -19.57 -3.90 11.63
CA GLN A 12 -18.51 -4.70 12.26
C GLN A 12 -17.67 -5.48 11.23
N GLY A 13 -18.32 -6.08 10.23
CA GLY A 13 -17.63 -6.78 9.13
C GLY A 13 -16.80 -5.84 8.26
N LEU A 14 -17.28 -4.63 8.02
CA LEU A 14 -16.53 -3.56 7.36
C LEU A 14 -15.36 -3.09 8.20
N GLN A 15 -15.57 -2.81 9.50
CA GLN A 15 -14.51 -2.43 10.44
C GLN A 15 -13.41 -3.49 10.50
N ALA A 16 -13.76 -4.77 10.63
CA ALA A 16 -12.80 -5.87 10.66
C ALA A 16 -12.03 -6.04 9.33
N TRP A 17 -12.60 -5.64 8.20
CA TRP A 17 -11.92 -5.63 6.91
C TRP A 17 -10.94 -4.46 6.81
N TYR A 18 -11.37 -3.24 7.15
CA TYR A 18 -10.48 -2.06 7.22
C TYR A 18 -9.31 -2.28 8.19
N TYR A 19 -9.58 -2.93 9.33
CA TYR A 19 -8.54 -3.27 10.29
C TYR A 19 -7.47 -4.20 9.69
N ARG A 20 -7.90 -5.24 8.96
CA ARG A 20 -7.00 -6.19 8.28
C ARG A 20 -6.23 -5.57 7.11
N MET A 21 -6.83 -4.63 6.38
CA MET A 21 -6.11 -3.88 5.35
C MET A 21 -5.02 -3.01 5.95
N ASN A 22 -5.30 -2.33 7.07
CA ASN A 22 -4.34 -1.44 7.72
C ASN A 22 -3.19 -2.17 8.43
N GLN A 23 -3.32 -3.49 8.65
CA GLN A 23 -2.25 -4.33 9.19
C GLN A 23 -1.09 -4.51 8.21
N LYS A 24 -1.34 -4.42 6.90
CA LYS A 24 -0.29 -4.53 5.89
C LYS A 24 0.28 -3.16 5.57
N ILE A 25 1.58 -3.00 5.73
CA ILE A 25 2.31 -1.80 5.33
C ILE A 25 3.27 -2.18 4.21
N PRO A 26 3.33 -1.41 3.11
CA PRO A 26 4.39 -1.60 2.13
C PRO A 26 5.75 -1.26 2.75
N VAL A 27 6.77 -2.00 2.36
CA VAL A 27 8.15 -1.77 2.75
C VAL A 27 8.79 -0.78 1.76
N TRP A 28 9.68 0.05 2.28
CA TRP A 28 10.38 1.10 1.56
C TRP A 28 11.82 1.21 2.04
N ASP A 29 12.69 1.77 1.20
CA ASP A 29 14.08 2.10 1.56
C ASP A 29 14.19 3.50 2.19
N SER A 30 15.41 3.91 2.55
CA SER A 30 15.69 5.23 3.12
C SER A 30 15.30 6.41 2.23
N ASP A 31 15.20 6.19 0.92
CA ASP A 31 14.94 7.22 -0.07
C ASP A 31 13.44 7.31 -0.44
N GLY A 32 12.56 6.51 0.16
CA GLY A 32 11.12 6.55 -0.13
C GLY A 32 10.68 5.62 -1.25
N TRP A 33 11.55 4.78 -1.81
CA TRP A 33 11.17 3.84 -2.86
C TRP A 33 10.56 2.58 -2.26
N LEU A 34 9.50 2.08 -2.89
CA LEU A 34 8.91 0.81 -2.47
C LEU A 34 9.86 -0.35 -2.80
N ILE A 35 9.98 -1.29 -1.86
CA ILE A 35 10.75 -2.52 -2.06
C ILE A 35 9.80 -3.60 -2.59
N PHE A 36 10.26 -4.34 -3.61
CA PHE A 36 9.55 -5.46 -4.23
C PHE A 36 10.43 -6.70 -4.12
N ASP A 37 9.83 -7.88 -3.94
CA ASP A 37 10.60 -9.13 -3.82
C ASP A 37 11.00 -9.67 -5.21
N GLY A 38 10.26 -9.27 -6.27
CA GLY A 38 10.57 -9.62 -7.66
C GLY A 38 10.44 -8.47 -8.64
N GLU A 39 11.10 -8.60 -9.80
CA GLU A 39 11.09 -7.56 -10.85
C GLU A 39 9.73 -7.39 -11.54
N ASP A 40 8.95 -8.47 -11.60
CA ASP A 40 7.64 -8.51 -12.26
C ASP A 40 6.46 -8.39 -11.27
N GLU A 41 6.74 -8.29 -9.98
CA GLU A 41 5.69 -8.19 -8.96
C GLU A 41 4.97 -6.86 -9.06
N LEU A 42 3.63 -6.88 -9.07
CA LEU A 42 2.82 -5.67 -9.06
C LEU A 42 2.56 -5.15 -7.66
N GLU A 43 2.81 -5.94 -6.63
CA GLU A 43 2.58 -5.56 -5.24
C GLU A 43 3.94 -5.43 -4.55
N PRO A 44 4.22 -4.31 -3.86
CA PRO A 44 5.45 -4.18 -3.09
C PRO A 44 5.42 -5.11 -1.88
N ARG A 45 6.60 -5.48 -1.39
CA ARG A 45 6.78 -6.28 -0.18
C ARG A 45 5.96 -5.67 0.97
N GLN A 46 5.16 -6.49 1.65
CA GLN A 46 4.31 -6.05 2.75
C GLN A 46 4.82 -6.60 4.08
N VAL A 47 4.79 -5.78 5.13
CA VAL A 47 4.96 -6.23 6.52
C VAL A 47 3.63 -6.16 7.24
N SER A 48 3.34 -7.18 8.06
CA SER A 48 2.14 -7.21 8.89
C SER A 48 2.44 -6.69 10.29
N ILE A 49 1.75 -5.63 10.73
CA ILE A 49 1.77 -5.21 12.13
C ILE A 49 0.70 -6.03 12.87
N LYS A 50 1.13 -6.92 13.76
CA LYS A 50 0.20 -7.55 14.71
C LYS A 50 0.01 -6.60 15.91
N CYS A 51 -1.22 -6.12 16.11
CA CYS A 51 -1.53 -5.21 17.22
C CYS A 51 -1.16 -5.76 18.61
N ARG A 52 -1.26 -7.08 18.81
CA ARG A 52 -0.86 -7.73 20.07
C ARG A 52 0.63 -7.62 20.40
N GLU A 53 1.49 -7.48 19.38
CA GLU A 53 2.94 -7.34 19.60
C GLU A 53 3.32 -5.92 20.04
N ARG A 54 2.43 -4.94 19.81
CA ARG A 54 2.60 -3.53 20.18
C ARG A 54 2.49 -3.32 21.69
N ASP A 55 1.55 -4.00 22.34
CA ASP A 55 1.31 -3.89 23.80
C ASP A 55 2.40 -4.58 24.64
N GLN A 56 3.16 -5.51 24.05
CA GLN A 56 4.14 -6.30 24.80
C GLN A 56 5.55 -5.68 24.81
N GLY A 57 5.78 -4.52 24.18
CA GLY A 57 7.10 -3.86 24.16
C GLY A 57 8.23 -4.66 23.49
N ARG A 58 7.94 -5.86 22.94
CA ARG A 58 8.95 -6.81 22.44
C ARG A 58 9.43 -6.55 21.03
N ARG A 59 8.79 -5.65 20.30
CA ARG A 59 9.26 -5.19 18.99
C ARG A 59 9.34 -3.68 19.04
N ARG A 60 10.55 -3.12 18.89
CA ARG A 60 10.68 -1.75 18.35
C ARG A 60 9.87 -1.77 17.07
N VAL A 61 8.67 -1.23 17.13
CA VAL A 61 7.84 -1.12 15.94
C VAL A 61 8.68 -0.24 15.03
N PRO A 62 9.18 -0.76 13.88
CA PRO A 62 9.91 0.09 12.94
C PRO A 62 9.03 1.30 12.72
N GLU A 63 9.59 2.49 12.86
CA GLU A 63 8.88 3.77 12.84
C GLU A 63 7.70 3.67 11.87
N LEU A 64 6.50 3.50 12.45
CA LEU A 64 5.37 3.05 11.64
C LEU A 64 5.10 4.13 10.64
N MET A 65 5.08 3.76 9.37
CA MET A 65 4.78 4.71 8.32
C MET A 65 3.53 5.50 8.68
N GLY A 66 3.69 6.82 8.74
CA GLY A 66 2.59 7.75 8.91
C GLY A 66 1.60 7.60 7.75
N LEU A 67 0.39 8.13 7.93
CA LEU A 67 -0.60 8.16 6.84
C LEU A 67 -0.02 8.77 5.58
N ALA A 68 0.90 9.73 5.75
CA ALA A 68 1.53 10.43 4.65
C ALA A 68 2.35 9.51 3.74
N GLN A 69 3.15 8.64 4.36
CA GLN A 69 3.98 7.69 3.64
C GLN A 69 3.17 6.51 3.13
N ARG A 70 2.05 6.13 3.77
CA ARG A 70 1.19 5.04 3.29
C ARG A 70 0.40 5.41 2.05
N TYR A 71 -0.17 6.60 2.02
CA TYR A 71 -1.07 7.05 0.96
C TYR A 71 -0.69 8.45 0.44
N PRO A 72 0.54 8.65 -0.06
CA PRO A 72 1.04 9.94 -0.53
C PRO A 72 0.13 10.56 -1.59
N GLU A 73 -0.38 9.75 -2.51
CA GLU A 73 -1.30 10.17 -3.56
C GLU A 73 -2.62 10.74 -3.04
N ARG A 74 -3.09 10.31 -1.86
CA ARG A 74 -4.38 10.76 -1.29
C ARG A 74 -4.27 12.09 -0.57
N LEU A 75 -3.09 12.41 -0.03
CA LEU A 75 -2.89 13.61 0.80
C LEU A 75 -3.11 14.91 0.03
N MET A 76 -2.87 14.88 -1.28
CA MET A 76 -3.06 16.06 -2.14
C MET A 76 -4.52 16.55 -2.13
N GLY A 77 -5.48 15.64 -1.91
CA GLY A 77 -6.89 15.97 -1.87
C GLY A 77 -7.38 16.58 -0.55
N TYR A 78 -6.57 16.55 0.51
CA TYR A 78 -6.97 17.05 1.81
C TYR A 78 -6.49 18.48 2.06
N HIS A 79 -7.42 19.40 2.28
CA HIS A 79 -7.10 20.83 2.52
C HIS A 79 -6.34 21.05 3.84
N TRP A 80 -6.57 20.21 4.84
CA TRP A 80 -5.99 20.30 6.18
C TRP A 80 -4.58 19.72 6.32
N VAL A 81 -4.03 19.07 5.28
CA VAL A 81 -2.65 18.57 5.32
C VAL A 81 -1.69 19.72 5.04
N ASP A 82 -0.68 19.88 5.89
CA ASP A 82 0.32 20.93 5.77
C ASP A 82 1.00 20.94 4.40
N PRO A 83 1.28 22.12 3.82
CA PRO A 83 1.93 22.23 2.51
C PRO A 83 3.28 21.52 2.44
N GLU A 84 4.05 21.52 3.52
CA GLU A 84 5.36 20.84 3.58
C GLU A 84 5.22 19.31 3.48
N ILE A 85 4.26 18.73 4.21
CA ILE A 85 3.93 17.31 4.11
C ILE A 85 3.43 16.97 2.70
N LYS A 86 2.63 17.84 2.09
CA LYS A 86 2.21 17.66 0.68
C LYS A 86 3.41 17.66 -0.26
N GLN A 87 4.43 18.49 -0.02
CA GLN A 87 5.59 18.52 -0.90
C GLN A 87 6.36 17.19 -0.86
N GLN A 88 6.61 16.65 0.34
CA GLN A 88 7.24 15.33 0.50
C GLN A 88 6.39 14.20 -0.09
N ALA A 89 5.08 14.24 0.14
CA ALA A 89 4.16 13.25 -0.41
C ALA A 89 4.09 13.29 -1.94
N ARG A 90 4.30 14.44 -2.60
CA ARG A 90 4.36 14.51 -4.06
C ARG A 90 5.53 13.71 -4.60
N ASP A 91 6.70 13.84 -3.98
CA ASP A 91 7.88 13.08 -4.36
C ASP A 91 7.64 11.58 -4.21
N TRP A 92 7.11 11.14 -3.07
CA TRP A 92 6.76 9.72 -2.86
C TRP A 92 5.70 9.22 -3.84
N ALA A 93 4.67 10.01 -4.14
CA ALA A 93 3.65 9.66 -5.12
C ALA A 93 4.26 9.49 -6.52
N ALA A 94 5.15 10.39 -6.94
CA ALA A 94 5.83 10.32 -8.23
C ALA A 94 6.73 9.08 -8.33
N LYS A 95 7.51 8.79 -7.28
CA LYS A 95 8.33 7.57 -7.19
C LYS A 95 7.49 6.31 -7.36
N ARG A 96 6.36 6.22 -6.65
CA ARG A 96 5.43 5.08 -6.76
C ARG A 96 4.83 4.95 -8.14
N GLU A 97 4.38 6.06 -8.72
CA GLU A 97 3.81 6.06 -10.07
C GLU A 97 4.81 5.53 -11.09
N LEU A 98 6.07 5.98 -11.00
CA LEU A 98 7.15 5.47 -11.84
C LEU A 98 7.34 3.96 -11.67
N GLN A 99 7.48 3.49 -10.42
CA GLN A 99 7.68 2.06 -10.11
C GLN A 99 6.55 1.18 -10.66
N TYR A 100 5.29 1.58 -10.47
CA TYR A 100 4.15 0.82 -10.96
C TYR A 100 4.03 0.88 -12.49
N ARG A 101 4.32 2.03 -13.11
CA ARG A 101 4.30 2.17 -14.57
C ARG A 101 5.32 1.24 -15.21
N GLU A 102 6.57 1.26 -14.76
CA GLU A 102 7.62 0.40 -15.31
C GLU A 102 7.30 -1.09 -15.16
N ARG A 103 6.79 -1.50 -13.99
CA ARG A 103 6.41 -2.89 -13.72
C ARG A 103 5.25 -3.35 -14.60
N ARG A 104 4.22 -2.52 -14.76
CA ARG A 104 3.10 -2.81 -15.68
C ARG A 104 3.59 -3.01 -17.11
N GLU A 105 4.50 -2.15 -17.58
CA GLU A 105 5.09 -2.26 -18.92
C GLU A 105 5.94 -3.53 -19.09
N ARG A 106 6.77 -3.88 -18.10
CA ARG A 106 7.55 -5.14 -18.13
C ARG A 106 6.65 -6.36 -18.18
N ARG A 107 5.63 -6.40 -17.32
CA ARG A 107 4.64 -7.50 -17.30
C ARG A 107 3.91 -7.62 -18.63
N LYS A 108 3.46 -6.51 -19.20
CA LYS A 108 2.80 -6.47 -20.52
C LYS A 108 3.71 -7.02 -21.63
N LYS A 109 4.99 -6.64 -21.64
CA LYS A 109 5.99 -7.16 -22.61
C LYS A 109 6.20 -8.67 -22.45
N LYS A 110 6.27 -9.17 -21.21
CA LYS A 110 6.43 -10.60 -20.91
C LYS A 110 5.22 -11.41 -21.34
N GLU A 111 4.02 -10.92 -21.05
CA GLU A 111 2.76 -11.52 -21.48
C GLU A 111 2.65 -11.54 -23.02
N ALA A 112 2.99 -10.44 -23.69
CA ALA A 112 3.02 -10.38 -25.15
C ALA A 112 4.04 -11.34 -25.78
N ARG A 113 5.20 -11.53 -25.16
CA ARG A 113 6.20 -12.51 -25.61
C ARG A 113 5.68 -13.95 -25.45
N ARG A 114 5.01 -14.26 -24.34
CA ARG A 114 4.41 -15.59 -24.10
C ARG A 114 3.30 -15.91 -25.08
N ALA A 115 2.50 -14.93 -25.48
CA ALA A 115 1.41 -15.12 -26.45
C ALA A 115 1.89 -15.35 -27.90
N ARG A 116 3.18 -15.14 -28.18
CA ARG A 116 3.80 -15.36 -29.51
C ARG A 116 4.54 -16.71 -29.62
N LEU A 117 4.62 -17.46 -28.53
CA LEU A 117 5.18 -18.82 -28.46
C LEU A 117 4.03 -19.82 -28.54
#